data_AF-A0A9E1ZM24-F1
#
_entry.id   AF-A0A9E1ZM24-F1
#
_cell.length_a   1.000
_cell.length_b   1.000
_cell.length_c   1.000
_cell.angle_alpha   90.00
_cell.angle_beta   90.00
_cell.angle_gamma   90.00
#
_symmetry.space_group_name_H-M   'P 1'
#
loop_
_entity.id
_entity.type
_entity.pdbx_description
1 polymer ?
#
loop_
_entity_poly.entity_id
_entity_poly.type
_entity_poly.pdbx_seq_one_letter_code
_entity_poly.pdbx_strand_id
1 'polypeptide(L)'
;MSFFAGLGAEKYDRQYTDKELTKRIAGNFSSQRKRMIYISVLVTIVALISATTPMIISRALESLETRPTIEATLLIGGGVFMIGVLNWGINWIRRAITARAIGDVVLNLRTSAFRAAADHDLSFYDKFSSGKIVSRITSDTKDFGQLVTIATDISAQLIQASILAFVLFNID
;
A
#
# COMPACT_ATOMS: atom_id res chain seq x y z
N MET A 1 8.22 -6.18 28.22
CA MET A 1 7.09 -5.42 27.64
C MET A 1 6.03 -6.45 27.22
N SER A 2 4.88 -6.49 27.89
CA SER A 2 3.85 -7.51 27.61
C SER A 2 3.12 -7.18 26.31
N PHE A 3 2.99 -8.18 25.43
CA PHE A 3 2.27 -8.12 24.14
C PHE A 3 0.80 -7.65 24.27
N PHE A 4 0.25 -7.69 25.49
CA PHE A 4 -1.17 -7.39 25.77
C PHE A 4 -1.41 -6.08 26.54
N ALA A 5 -0.38 -5.24 26.74
CA ALA A 5 -0.47 -4.05 27.60
C ALA A 5 -1.46 -2.95 27.16
N GLY A 6 -2.13 -3.10 26.00
CA GLY A 6 -3.06 -2.13 25.44
C GLY A 6 -4.51 -2.61 25.22
N LEU A 7 -4.82 -3.89 25.51
CA LEU A 7 -6.13 -4.50 25.17
C LEU A 7 -7.23 -4.32 26.22
N GLY A 8 -6.98 -3.58 27.29
CA GLY A 8 -8.01 -3.28 28.28
C GLY A 8 -9.04 -2.33 27.68
N ALA A 9 -10.30 -2.76 27.62
CA ALA A 9 -11.40 -1.91 27.17
C ALA A 9 -11.49 -0.67 28.08
N GLU A 10 -11.42 0.52 27.49
CA GLU A 10 -11.44 1.77 28.25
C GLU A 10 -12.85 2.39 28.33
N LYS A 11 -13.01 3.25 29.35
CA LYS A 11 -14.14 4.18 29.57
C LYS A 11 -14.77 4.76 28.29
N TYR A 12 -13.90 5.09 27.36
CA TYR A 12 -14.16 5.89 26.17
C TYR A 12 -13.99 5.10 24.87
N ASP A 13 -14.00 3.77 24.94
CA ASP A 13 -13.98 2.94 23.74
C ASP A 13 -15.25 3.16 22.90
N ARG A 14 -15.10 2.92 21.60
CA ARG A 14 -16.18 3.09 20.62
C ARG A 14 -17.43 2.31 20.99
N GLN A 15 -18.60 2.93 20.77
CA GLN A 15 -19.91 2.28 20.93
C GLN A 15 -20.61 1.99 19.58
N TYR A 16 -19.87 2.02 18.47
CA TYR A 16 -20.39 1.79 17.13
C TYR A 16 -19.81 0.53 16.46
N THR A 17 -20.55 0.01 15.48
CA THR A 17 -20.25 -1.24 14.77
C THR A 17 -19.00 -1.16 13.88
N ASP A 18 -18.44 -2.33 13.53
CA ASP A 18 -17.30 -2.41 12.59
C ASP A 18 -17.61 -1.87 11.19
N LYS A 19 -18.87 -1.98 10.76
CA LYS A 19 -19.33 -1.38 9.50
C LYS A 19 -19.23 0.14 9.53
N GLU A 20 -19.58 0.74 10.66
CA GLU A 20 -19.44 2.19 10.83
C GLU A 20 -17.97 2.59 10.93
N LEU A 21 -17.14 1.82 11.65
CA LEU A 21 -15.71 2.04 11.73
C LEU A 21 -15.06 2.05 10.34
N THR A 22 -15.32 1.02 9.54
CA THR A 22 -14.77 0.90 8.17
C THR A 22 -15.24 2.06 7.27
N LYS A 23 -16.50 2.48 7.38
CA LYS A 23 -16.99 3.67 6.67
C LYS A 23 -16.25 4.94 7.08
N ARG A 24 -15.97 5.14 8.37
CA ARG A 24 -15.20 6.29 8.89
C ARG A 24 -13.74 6.23 8.44
N ILE A 25 -13.12 5.06 8.46
CA ILE A 25 -11.77 4.84 7.91
C ILE A 25 -11.75 5.22 6.43
N ALA A 26 -12.68 4.69 5.63
CA ALA A 26 -12.79 5.04 4.20
C ALA A 26 -13.01 6.54 3.97
N GLY A 27 -13.79 7.19 4.86
CA GLY A 27 -13.96 8.64 4.88
C GLY A 27 -12.65 9.41 5.02
N ASN A 28 -11.69 8.94 5.82
CA ASN A 28 -10.38 9.59 5.98
C ASN A 28 -9.54 9.54 4.68
N PHE A 29 -9.71 8.51 3.84
CA PHE A 29 -9.05 8.42 2.54
C PHE A 29 -9.71 9.25 1.44
N SER A 30 -10.86 9.89 1.70
CA SER A 30 -11.55 10.73 0.71
C SER A 30 -10.68 11.88 0.16
N SER A 31 -9.83 12.46 1.00
CA SER A 31 -8.86 13.50 0.61
C SER A 31 -7.79 12.99 -0.36
N GLN A 32 -7.53 11.68 -0.37
CA GLN A 32 -6.50 11.01 -1.15
C GLN A 32 -7.04 10.31 -2.40
N ARG A 33 -8.32 10.51 -2.78
CA ARG A 33 -8.96 9.86 -3.94
C ARG A 33 -8.14 9.93 -5.23
N LYS A 34 -7.56 11.10 -5.54
CA LYS A 34 -6.72 11.27 -6.74
C LYS A 34 -5.49 10.36 -6.71
N ARG A 35 -4.82 10.27 -5.55
CA ARG A 35 -3.67 9.38 -5.36
C ARG A 35 -4.08 7.92 -5.46
N MET A 36 -5.24 7.55 -4.93
CA MET A 36 -5.78 6.18 -5.06
C MET A 36 -6.00 5.80 -6.52
N ILE A 37 -6.54 6.69 -7.35
CA ILE A 37 -6.71 6.45 -8.79
C ILE A 37 -5.34 6.23 -9.45
N TYR A 38 -4.35 7.09 -9.18
CA TYR A 38 -3.00 6.91 -9.71
C TYR A 38 -2.37 5.59 -9.27
N ILE A 39 -2.52 5.20 -8.00
CA ILE A 39 -2.02 3.92 -7.49
C ILE A 39 -2.68 2.77 -8.24
N SER A 40 -4.00 2.78 -8.42
CA SER A 40 -4.72 1.74 -9.16
C SER A 40 -4.21 1.60 -10.60
N VAL A 41 -4.06 2.71 -11.33
CA VAL A 41 -3.53 2.71 -12.69
C VAL A 41 -2.10 2.13 -12.73
N LEU A 42 -1.23 2.56 -11.81
CA LEU A 42 0.15 2.07 -11.74
C LEU A 42 0.22 0.57 -11.37
N VAL A 43 -0.65 0.10 -10.47
CA VAL A 43 -0.76 -1.33 -10.14
C VAL A 43 -1.13 -2.14 -11.37
N THR A 44 -2.12 -1.70 -12.14
CA THR A 44 -2.54 -2.37 -13.38
C THR A 44 -1.40 -2.40 -14.40
N ILE A 45 -0.68 -1.29 -14.60
CA ILE A 45 0.47 -1.23 -15.51
C ILE A 45 1.56 -2.22 -15.08
N VAL A 46 1.95 -2.22 -13.80
CA VAL A 46 2.94 -3.16 -13.27
C VAL A 46 2.48 -4.61 -13.46
N ALA A 47 1.21 -4.90 -13.21
CA ALA A 47 0.66 -6.24 -13.38
C ALA A 47 0.76 -6.71 -14.83
N LEU A 48 0.42 -5.86 -15.79
CA LEU A 48 0.52 -6.17 -17.22
C LEU A 48 1.98 -6.39 -17.66
N ILE A 49 2.90 -5.54 -17.22
CA ILE A 49 4.34 -5.70 -17.51
C ILE A 49 4.83 -7.03 -16.93
N SER A 50 4.55 -7.32 -15.66
CA SER A 50 4.96 -8.56 -15.01
C SER A 50 4.36 -9.81 -15.66
N ALA A 51 3.12 -9.74 -16.13
CA ALA A 51 2.46 -10.86 -16.82
C ALA A 51 2.99 -11.10 -18.24
N THR A 52 3.37 -10.04 -18.95
CA THR A 52 3.83 -10.15 -20.35
C THR A 52 5.34 -10.45 -20.44
N THR A 53 6.11 -10.12 -19.39
CA THR A 53 7.57 -10.29 -19.38
C THR A 53 8.03 -11.72 -19.72
N PRO A 54 7.46 -12.80 -19.15
CA PRO A 54 7.86 -14.17 -19.51
C PRO A 54 7.64 -14.49 -20.99
N MET A 55 6.54 -14.01 -21.58
CA MET A 55 6.22 -14.21 -23.01
C MET A 55 7.24 -13.52 -23.92
N ILE A 56 7.63 -12.28 -23.56
CA ILE A 56 8.65 -11.52 -24.30
C ILE A 56 9.98 -12.26 -24.25
N ILE A 57 10.36 -12.77 -23.07
CA ILE A 57 11.60 -13.53 -22.89
C ILE A 57 11.57 -14.82 -23.72
N SER A 58 10.48 -15.59 -23.70
CA SER A 58 10.35 -16.83 -24.48
C SER A 58 10.57 -16.59 -25.97
N ARG A 59 9.81 -15.66 -26.55
CA ARG A 59 9.90 -15.32 -27.98
C ARG A 59 11.26 -14.78 -28.36
N ALA A 60 11.89 -14.02 -27.48
CA ALA A 60 13.22 -13.50 -27.72
C ALA A 60 14.27 -14.61 -27.74
N LEU A 61 14.17 -15.60 -26.85
CA LEU A 61 15.06 -16.76 -26.83
C LEU A 61 14.88 -17.65 -28.06
N GLU A 62 13.64 -17.93 -28.48
CA GLU A 62 13.36 -18.68 -29.72
C GLU A 62 13.98 -18.02 -30.96
N SER A 63 13.96 -16.69 -31.03
CA SER A 63 14.61 -15.94 -32.11
C SER A 63 16.14 -16.09 -32.10
N LEU A 64 16.76 -16.29 -30.93
CA LEU A 64 18.21 -16.47 -30.81
C LEU A 64 18.64 -17.90 -31.16
N GLU A 65 17.80 -18.90 -30.90
CA GLU A 65 18.07 -20.29 -31.30
C GLU A 65 18.14 -20.44 -32.82
N THR A 66 17.27 -19.74 -33.55
CA THR A 66 17.22 -19.84 -35.01
C THR A 66 18.33 -19.06 -35.72
N ARG A 67 18.77 -17.92 -35.17
CA ARG A 67 19.86 -17.08 -35.73
C ARG A 67 20.69 -16.42 -34.62
N PRO A 68 21.65 -17.14 -34.01
CA PRO A 68 22.44 -16.60 -32.93
C PRO A 68 23.47 -15.59 -33.46
N THR A 69 23.21 -14.29 -33.26
CA THR A 69 24.19 -13.22 -33.50
C THR A 69 24.42 -12.42 -32.21
N ILE A 70 25.64 -11.91 -32.03
CA ILE A 70 26.01 -11.09 -30.86
C ILE A 70 25.12 -9.84 -30.79
N GLU A 71 24.83 -9.22 -31.93
CA GLU A 71 23.96 -8.05 -32.02
C GLU A 71 22.53 -8.35 -31.54
N ALA A 72 21.93 -9.46 -32.00
CA ALA A 72 20.59 -9.86 -31.56
C ALA A 72 20.56 -10.16 -30.05
N THR A 73 21.58 -10.83 -29.53
CA THR A 73 21.71 -11.12 -28.09
C THR A 73 21.79 -9.84 -27.26
N LEU A 74 22.60 -8.87 -27.68
CA LEU A 74 22.72 -7.58 -26.99
C LEU A 74 21.43 -6.77 -27.05
N LEU A 75 20.72 -6.78 -28.18
CA LEU A 75 19.47 -6.06 -28.35
C LEU A 75 18.36 -6.65 -27.46
N ILE A 76 18.23 -7.97 -27.43
CA ILE A 76 17.27 -8.68 -26.57
C ILE A 76 17.62 -8.48 -25.10
N GLY A 77 18.88 -8.70 -24.72
CA GLY A 77 19.34 -8.50 -23.35
C GLY A 77 19.12 -7.08 -22.86
N GLY A 78 19.45 -6.08 -23.71
CA GLY A 78 19.19 -4.68 -23.45
C GLY A 78 17.68 -4.36 -23.32
N GLY A 79 16.84 -4.96 -24.17
CA GLY A 79 15.39 -4.83 -24.10
C GLY A 79 14.81 -5.36 -22.79
N VAL A 80 15.19 -6.57 -22.39
CA VAL A 80 14.77 -7.18 -21.11
C VAL A 80 15.26 -6.36 -19.92
N PHE A 81 16.51 -5.89 -19.96
CA PHE A 81 17.05 -4.99 -18.93
C PHE A 81 16.23 -3.71 -18.82
N MET A 82 15.89 -3.07 -19.94
CA MET A 82 15.06 -1.86 -19.96
C MET A 82 13.65 -2.11 -19.43
N ILE A 83 13.03 -3.25 -19.74
CA ILE A 83 11.74 -3.64 -19.15
C ILE A 83 11.87 -3.73 -17.62
N GLY A 84 12.94 -4.36 -17.12
CA GLY A 84 13.23 -4.45 -15.69
C GLY A 84 13.37 -3.07 -15.02
N VAL A 85 14.15 -2.17 -15.61
CA VAL A 85 14.35 -0.80 -15.12
C VAL A 85 13.04 -0.01 -15.11
N LEU A 86 12.24 -0.10 -16.17
CA LEU A 86 10.94 0.55 -16.25
C LEU A 86 9.97 0.00 -15.20
N ASN A 87 9.90 -1.33 -15.05
CA ASN A 87 9.05 -1.97 -14.05
C ASN A 87 9.44 -1.56 -12.62
N TRP A 88 10.74 -1.49 -12.34
CA TRP A 88 11.26 -0.99 -11.07
C TRP A 88 10.87 0.48 -10.83
N GLY A 89 11.07 1.35 -11.82
CA GLY A 89 10.74 2.78 -11.73
C GLY A 89 9.25 3.02 -11.48
N ILE A 90 8.37 2.33 -12.20
CA ILE A 90 6.91 2.42 -12.02
C ILE A 90 6.52 1.92 -10.62
N ASN A 91 7.09 0.80 -10.16
CA ASN A 91 6.86 0.28 -8.81
C ASN A 91 7.33 1.25 -7.72
N TRP A 92 8.47 1.92 -7.93
CA TRP A 92 9.00 2.93 -7.02
C TRP A 92 8.05 4.13 -6.93
N ILE A 93 7.60 4.67 -8.07
CA ILE A 93 6.63 5.78 -8.13
C ILE A 93 5.34 5.38 -7.40
N ARG A 94 4.80 4.20 -7.71
CA ARG A 94 3.61 3.65 -7.05
C ARG A 94 3.79 3.62 -5.54
N ARG A 95 4.89 3.02 -5.04
CA ARG A 95 5.18 2.94 -3.60
C ARG A 95 5.33 4.32 -2.96
N ALA A 96 5.97 5.26 -3.62
CA ALA A 96 6.12 6.62 -3.12
C ALA A 96 4.77 7.35 -3.00
N ILE A 97 3.87 7.18 -3.97
CA ILE A 97 2.51 7.76 -3.90
C ILE A 97 1.70 7.12 -2.78
N THR A 98 1.75 5.79 -2.64
CA THR A 98 1.10 5.06 -1.53
C THR A 98 1.59 5.55 -0.18
N ALA A 99 2.90 5.63 0.03
CA ALA A 99 3.49 6.09 1.28
C ALA A 99 3.05 7.53 1.64
N ARG A 100 3.02 8.45 0.65
CA ARG A 100 2.52 9.82 0.85
C ARG A 100 1.03 9.84 1.19
N ALA A 101 0.20 9.04 0.51
CA ALA A 101 -1.24 8.98 0.77
C ALA A 101 -1.52 8.49 2.21
N ILE A 102 -0.86 7.42 2.63
CA ILE A 102 -1.00 6.88 3.99
C ILE A 102 -0.44 7.87 5.02
N GLY A 103 0.72 8.47 4.76
CA GLY A 103 1.34 9.48 5.62
C GLY A 103 0.42 10.67 5.88
N ASP A 104 -0.22 11.21 4.84
CA ASP A 104 -1.16 12.32 4.97
C ASP A 104 -2.42 11.91 5.76
N VAL A 105 -2.94 10.70 5.57
CA VAL A 105 -4.07 10.19 6.37
C VAL A 105 -3.68 10.06 7.84
N VAL A 106 -2.52 9.47 8.14
CA VAL A 106 -2.01 9.32 9.51
C VAL A 106 -1.77 10.68 10.16
N LEU A 107 -1.22 11.64 9.42
CA LEU A 107 -1.05 13.02 9.90
C LEU A 107 -2.39 13.64 10.27
N ASN A 108 -3.39 13.55 9.38
CA ASN A 108 -4.72 14.09 9.64
C ASN A 108 -5.38 13.45 10.87
N LEU A 109 -5.25 12.13 11.04
CA LEU A 109 -5.74 11.42 12.22
C LEU A 109 -5.04 11.90 13.50
N ARG A 110 -3.71 12.01 13.49
CA ARG A 110 -2.92 12.50 14.63
C ARG A 110 -3.31 13.91 15.03
N THR A 111 -3.41 14.82 14.06
CA THR A 111 -3.75 16.22 14.35
C THR A 111 -5.18 16.33 14.86
N SER A 112 -6.13 15.56 14.31
CA SER A 112 -7.52 15.57 14.77
C SER A 112 -7.66 15.02 16.18
N ALA A 113 -6.98 13.89 16.47
CA ALA A 113 -6.99 13.30 17.80
C ALA A 113 -6.29 14.20 18.83
N PHE A 114 -5.19 14.87 18.45
CA PHE A 114 -4.51 15.83 19.31
C PHE A 114 -5.39 17.03 19.66
N ARG A 115 -6.08 17.63 18.67
CA ARG A 115 -7.04 18.72 18.91
C ARG A 115 -8.16 18.29 19.84
N ALA A 116 -8.77 17.13 19.59
CA ALA A 116 -9.83 16.59 20.43
C ALA A 116 -9.37 16.33 21.88
N ALA A 117 -8.11 15.91 22.06
CA ALA A 117 -7.52 15.78 23.39
C ALA A 117 -7.29 17.16 24.03
N ALA A 118 -6.69 18.11 23.31
CA ALA A 118 -6.41 19.45 23.84
C ALA A 118 -7.68 20.22 24.27
N ASP A 119 -8.79 20.03 23.56
CA ASP A 119 -10.08 20.65 23.85
C ASP A 119 -10.90 19.90 24.93
N HIS A 120 -10.35 18.82 25.50
CA HIS A 120 -11.05 18.00 26.50
C HIS A 120 -10.98 18.62 27.91
N ASP A 121 -12.00 18.38 28.72
CA ASP A 121 -12.08 18.88 30.09
C ASP A 121 -10.98 18.30 31.01
N LEU A 122 -10.57 19.07 32.02
CA LEU A 122 -9.55 18.64 32.98
C LEU A 122 -9.97 17.41 33.81
N SER A 123 -11.27 17.21 34.04
CA SER A 123 -11.77 16.08 34.84
C SER A 123 -11.60 14.73 34.14
N PHE A 124 -11.44 14.73 32.81
CA PHE A 124 -11.00 13.56 32.05
C PHE A 124 -9.55 13.20 32.38
N TYR A 125 -8.67 14.20 32.46
CA TYR A 125 -7.25 14.00 32.74
C TYR A 125 -6.94 13.61 34.19
N ASP A 126 -7.87 13.86 35.11
CA ASP A 126 -7.81 13.30 36.47
C ASP A 126 -8.00 11.77 36.48
N LYS A 127 -8.67 11.22 35.47
CA LYS A 127 -8.95 9.77 35.34
C LYS A 127 -8.01 9.08 34.37
N PHE A 128 -7.53 9.77 33.34
CA PHE A 128 -6.72 9.20 32.27
C PHE A 128 -5.42 9.98 32.10
N SER A 129 -4.29 9.29 32.23
CA SER A 129 -2.96 9.91 32.08
C SER A 129 -2.77 10.53 30.70
N SER A 130 -2.43 11.82 30.66
CA SER A 130 -2.11 12.55 29.43
C SER A 130 -0.99 11.89 28.62
N GLY A 131 0.03 11.34 29.30
CA GLY A 131 1.11 10.58 28.65
C GLY A 131 0.61 9.34 27.90
N LYS A 132 -0.40 8.64 28.46
CA LYS A 132 -1.03 7.50 27.79
C LYS A 132 -1.83 7.94 26.56
N ILE A 133 -2.54 9.07 26.65
CA ILE A 133 -3.30 9.64 25.52
C ILE A 133 -2.36 10.02 24.37
N VAL A 134 -1.28 10.75 24.66
CA VAL A 134 -0.27 11.12 23.65
C VAL A 134 0.41 9.88 23.07
N SER A 135 0.71 8.87 23.90
CA SER A 135 1.22 7.59 23.41
C SER A 135 0.24 6.96 22.42
N ARG A 136 -1.04 6.81 22.74
CA ARG A 136 -2.03 6.23 21.80
C ARG A 136 -2.19 7.05 20.52
N ILE A 137 -2.23 8.37 20.63
CA ILE A 137 -2.29 9.25 19.44
C ILE A 137 -1.10 8.99 18.52
N THR A 138 0.09 8.70 19.06
CA THR A 138 1.30 8.49 18.26
C THR A 138 1.49 7.04 17.80
N SER A 139 1.39 6.07 18.71
CA SER A 139 1.56 4.63 18.46
C SER A 139 0.43 4.06 17.61
N ASP A 140 -0.82 4.28 18.01
CA ASP A 140 -1.95 3.58 17.40
C ASP A 140 -2.17 4.10 15.97
N THR A 141 -1.94 5.39 15.73
CA THR A 141 -1.98 5.97 14.38
C THR A 141 -0.80 5.51 13.51
N LYS A 142 0.37 5.21 14.10
CA LYS A 142 1.50 4.61 13.38
C LYS A 142 1.16 3.18 12.96
N ASP A 143 0.65 2.39 13.89
CA ASP A 143 0.29 0.99 13.66
C ASP A 143 -0.86 0.89 12.65
N PHE A 144 -1.84 1.80 12.73
CA PHE A 144 -2.87 1.96 11.71
C PHE A 144 -2.26 2.22 10.32
N GLY A 145 -1.32 3.16 10.20
CA GLY A 145 -0.63 3.42 8.93
C GLY A 145 0.13 2.20 8.38
N GLN A 146 0.78 1.43 9.26
CA GLN A 146 1.46 0.20 8.88
C GLN A 146 0.47 -0.87 8.40
N LEU A 147 -0.65 -1.05 9.11
CA LEU A 147 -1.72 -1.97 8.70
C LEU A 147 -2.28 -1.62 7.33
N VAL A 148 -2.55 -0.33 7.08
CA VAL A 148 -3.03 0.14 5.76
C VAL A 148 -1.99 -0.14 4.68
N THR A 149 -0.70 0.04 4.98
CA THR A 149 0.39 -0.25 4.02
C THR A 149 0.37 -1.72 3.63
N ILE A 150 0.32 -2.62 4.63
CA ILE A 150 0.26 -4.07 4.40
C ILE A 150 -0.99 -4.44 3.60
N ALA A 151 -2.16 -3.93 3.98
CA ALA A 151 -3.42 -4.20 3.29
C ALA A 151 -3.38 -3.74 1.82
N THR A 152 -2.78 -2.56 1.56
CA THR A 152 -2.63 -2.02 0.19
C THR A 152 -1.67 -2.86 -0.64
N ASP A 153 -0.54 -3.27 -0.06
CA ASP A 153 0.46 -4.10 -0.73
C ASP A 153 -0.10 -5.49 -1.06
N ILE A 154 -0.82 -6.13 -0.13
CA ILE A 154 -1.49 -7.41 -0.37
C ILE A 154 -2.54 -7.26 -1.47
N SER A 155 -3.35 -6.20 -1.42
CA SER A 155 -4.37 -5.95 -2.46
C SER A 155 -3.72 -5.80 -3.84
N ALA A 156 -2.61 -5.07 -3.94
CA ALA A 156 -1.87 -4.93 -5.18
C ALA A 156 -1.27 -6.26 -5.66
N GLN A 157 -0.72 -7.08 -4.76
CA GLN A 157 -0.19 -8.41 -5.08
C GLN A 157 -1.28 -9.36 -5.58
N LEU A 158 -2.47 -9.35 -4.96
CA LEU A 158 -3.60 -10.17 -5.40
C LEU A 158 -4.07 -9.77 -6.80
N ILE A 159 -4.14 -8.47 -7.09
CA ILE A 159 -4.48 -7.96 -8.44
C ILE A 159 -3.42 -8.43 -9.46
N GLN A 160 -2.13 -8.29 -9.12
CA GLN A 160 -1.03 -8.74 -9.97
C GLN A 160 -1.07 -10.24 -10.23
N ALA A 161 -1.25 -11.04 -9.18
CA ALA A 161 -1.36 -12.50 -9.27
C ALA A 161 -2.56 -12.92 -10.11
N SER A 162 -3.71 -12.24 -9.96
CA SER A 162 -4.92 -12.53 -10.73
C SER A 162 -4.73 -12.26 -12.22
N ILE A 163 -4.09 -11.13 -12.56
CA ILE A 163 -3.78 -10.78 -13.96
C ILE A 163 -2.78 -11.76 -14.56
N LEU A 164 -1.72 -12.10 -13.81
CA LEU A 164 -0.73 -13.09 -14.25
C LEU A 164 -1.38 -14.47 -14.49
N ALA A 165 -2.20 -14.94 -13.55
CA ALA A 165 -2.92 -16.20 -13.68
C ALA A 165 -3.82 -16.18 -14.92
N PHE A 166 -4.58 -15.12 -15.14
CA PHE A 166 -5.40 -14.96 -16.34
C PHE A 166 -4.57 -15.05 -17.61
N VAL A 167 -3.44 -14.34 -17.70
CA VAL A 167 -2.56 -14.39 -18.87
C VAL A 167 -2.03 -15.80 -19.10
N LEU A 168 -1.55 -16.50 -18.05
CA LEU A 168 -1.04 -17.86 -18.16
C LEU A 168 -2.09 -18.86 -18.66
N PHE A 169 -3.34 -18.76 -18.20
CA PHE A 169 -4.42 -19.65 -18.67
C PHE A 169 -4.87 -19.37 -20.12
N ASN A 170 -4.51 -18.22 -20.68
CA ASN A 170 -4.83 -17.85 -22.07
C ASN A 170 -3.62 -17.96 -23.01
N ILE A 171 -2.47 -18.44 -22.52
CA ILE A 171 -1.32 -18.77 -23.36
C ILE A 171 -1.52 -20.21 -23.86
N ASP A 172 -1.65 -20.35 -25.18
CA ASP A 172 -1.64 -21.62 -25.90
C ASP A 172 -0.24 -22.26 -25.90
#